data_AF-A0AAN7DA74-F1
#
_entry.id   AF-A0AAN7DA74-F1
#
_cell.length_a   1.000
_cell.length_b   1.000
_cell.length_c   1.000
_cell.angle_alpha   90.00
_cell.angle_beta   90.00
_cell.angle_gamma   90.00
#
_symmetry.space_group_name_H-M   'P 1'
#
loop_
_entity.id
_entity.type
_entity.pdbx_description
1 polymer ?
#
loop_
_entity_poly.entity_id
_entity_poly.type
_entity_poly.pdbx_seq_one_letter_code
_entity_poly.pdbx_strand_id
1 'polypeptide(L)'
;MRHALLCDELDNITRSYDYGIVPGSATVFVKDELNNIGRLDLTLLEGVMIVVEVSEEGYKVGSCSPLSSTGTALATAQIVQKNLEVPFETMDNLLMAVSPMFRERFQQALYDKLESVHRHQQQQSPTVPITSATSTTSPSIPSLASGPSIQQHQTSHILLQQPSLLQQNTHLQHQPQQQPSHMTQQLMHDQSTLDITTQEVLDDLHNWIH
;
A
#
# COMPACT_ATOMS: atom_id res chain seq x y z
N MET A 1 -12.17 -4.52 -21.09
CA MET A 1 -11.19 -5.55 -21.48
C MET A 1 -10.55 -6.11 -20.22
N ARG A 2 -11.23 -7.02 -19.52
CA ARG A 2 -10.73 -7.66 -18.29
C ARG A 2 -10.97 -9.17 -18.39
N HIS A 3 -10.39 -9.79 -19.42
CA HIS A 3 -10.39 -11.24 -19.58
C HIS A 3 -8.93 -11.70 -19.68
N ALA A 4 -8.13 -11.38 -18.65
CA ALA A 4 -7.05 -12.31 -18.34
C ALA A 4 -7.75 -13.61 -17.92
N LEU A 5 -7.30 -14.75 -18.42
CA LEU A 5 -7.77 -16.01 -17.86
C LEU A 5 -7.40 -15.99 -16.37
N LEU A 6 -8.32 -16.38 -15.48
CA LEU A 6 -8.09 -16.39 -14.02
C LEU A 6 -6.73 -16.99 -13.66
N CYS A 7 -6.29 -18.02 -14.39
CA CYS A 7 -4.95 -18.62 -14.29
C CYS A 7 -3.82 -17.60 -14.44
N ASP A 8 -3.85 -16.82 -15.53
CA ASP A 8 -2.80 -15.85 -15.86
C ASP A 8 -2.77 -14.72 -14.82
N GLU A 9 -3.94 -14.34 -14.31
CA GLU A 9 -4.06 -13.34 -13.26
C GLU A 9 -3.47 -13.82 -11.94
N LEU A 10 -3.82 -15.03 -11.50
CA LEU A 10 -3.25 -15.66 -10.30
C LEU A 10 -1.73 -15.87 -10.44
N ASP A 11 -1.26 -16.34 -11.60
CA ASP A 11 0.16 -16.51 -11.90
C ASP A 11 0.92 -15.16 -12.01
N ASN A 12 0.22 -14.09 -12.38
CA ASN A 12 0.79 -12.75 -12.38
C ASN A 12 0.95 -12.23 -10.94
N ILE A 13 -0.06 -12.44 -10.08
CA ILE A 13 -0.02 -12.00 -8.68
C ILE A 13 1.16 -12.63 -7.93
N THR A 14 1.42 -13.92 -8.15
CA THR A 14 2.48 -14.66 -7.45
C THR A 14 3.90 -14.17 -7.78
N ARG A 15 4.08 -13.36 -8.82
CA ARG A 15 5.40 -12.87 -9.26
C ARG A 15 5.52 -11.35 -9.21
N SER A 16 4.44 -10.64 -9.53
CA SER A 16 4.50 -9.19 -9.76
C SER A 16 4.58 -8.36 -8.48
N TYR A 17 4.25 -8.93 -7.32
CA TYR A 17 4.13 -8.19 -6.06
C TYR A 17 5.25 -8.45 -5.05
N ASP A 18 6.22 -9.33 -5.36
CA ASP A 18 7.33 -9.72 -4.46
C ASP A 18 8.13 -8.54 -3.89
N TYR A 19 8.14 -7.38 -4.55
CA TYR A 19 8.82 -6.18 -4.06
C TYR A 19 8.15 -5.51 -2.86
N GLY A 20 6.87 -5.80 -2.61
CA GLY A 20 6.06 -5.17 -1.56
C GLY A 20 5.35 -6.17 -0.63
N ILE A 21 5.54 -7.47 -0.84
CA ILE A 21 5.13 -8.55 0.06
C ILE A 21 6.36 -9.40 0.43
N VAL A 22 6.22 -10.38 1.31
CA VAL A 22 7.29 -11.35 1.56
C VAL A 22 7.53 -12.16 0.27
N PRO A 23 8.73 -12.12 -0.34
CA PRO A 23 8.97 -12.78 -1.63
C PRO A 23 8.66 -14.27 -1.59
N GLY A 24 7.94 -14.77 -2.60
CA GLY A 24 7.55 -16.18 -2.69
C GLY A 24 6.53 -16.64 -1.64
N SER A 25 5.90 -15.72 -0.90
CA SER A 25 4.83 -16.06 0.05
C SER A 25 3.46 -16.22 -0.59
N ALA A 26 3.28 -15.77 -1.83
CA ALA A 26 2.00 -15.82 -2.51
C ALA A 26 1.73 -17.24 -3.05
N THR A 27 0.72 -17.93 -2.53
CA THR A 27 0.37 -19.30 -2.96
C THR A 27 -1.12 -19.41 -3.28
N VAL A 28 -1.43 -19.94 -4.47
CA VAL A 28 -2.81 -20.22 -4.88
C VAL A 28 -3.25 -21.54 -4.25
N PHE A 29 -4.38 -21.55 -3.54
CA PHE A 29 -4.92 -22.75 -2.90
C PHE A 29 -6.37 -23.06 -3.30
N VAL A 30 -7.09 -22.12 -3.94
CA VAL A 30 -8.36 -22.40 -4.62
C VAL A 30 -8.31 -21.84 -6.03
N LYS A 31 -8.77 -22.65 -6.98
CA LYS A 31 -8.96 -22.26 -8.37
C LYS A 31 -10.27 -22.86 -8.88
N ASP A 32 -11.30 -22.05 -8.94
CA ASP A 32 -12.62 -22.40 -9.46
C ASP A 32 -12.84 -21.69 -10.80
N GLU A 33 -12.63 -22.43 -11.90
CA GLU A 33 -12.80 -21.93 -13.26
C GLU A 33 -14.28 -21.82 -13.67
N LEU A 34 -15.20 -22.50 -12.98
CA LEU A 34 -16.63 -22.43 -13.29
C LEU A 34 -17.20 -21.08 -12.83
N ASN A 35 -16.83 -20.67 -11.63
CA ASN A 35 -17.30 -19.43 -11.02
C ASN A 35 -16.35 -18.24 -11.23
N ASN A 36 -15.22 -18.44 -11.92
CA ASN A 36 -14.15 -17.46 -12.06
C ASN A 36 -13.66 -16.93 -10.69
N ILE A 37 -13.46 -17.82 -9.72
CA ILE A 37 -13.00 -17.48 -8.37
C ILE A 37 -11.65 -18.14 -8.10
N GLY A 38 -10.65 -17.33 -7.77
CA GLY A 38 -9.37 -17.76 -7.25
C GLY A 38 -9.20 -17.36 -5.80
N ARG A 39 -8.51 -18.17 -5.00
CA ARG A 39 -8.02 -17.75 -3.68
C ARG A 39 -6.55 -18.06 -3.53
N LEU A 40 -5.84 -17.07 -3.01
CA LEU A 40 -4.42 -17.17 -2.70
C LEU A 40 -4.16 -16.62 -1.30
N ASP A 41 -3.18 -17.17 -0.61
CA ASP A 41 -2.61 -16.54 0.56
C ASP A 41 -1.38 -15.73 0.13
N LEU A 42 -1.05 -14.71 0.90
CA LEU A 42 0.22 -14.01 0.81
C LEU A 42 0.59 -13.42 2.16
N THR A 43 1.87 -13.16 2.39
CA THR A 43 2.35 -12.53 3.62
C THR A 43 2.83 -11.11 3.36
N LEU A 44 2.23 -10.15 4.04
CA LEU A 44 2.65 -8.75 4.03
C LEU A 44 3.98 -8.59 4.77
N LEU A 45 4.78 -7.58 4.39
CA LEU A 45 6.09 -7.31 4.99
C LEU A 45 6.01 -6.97 6.48
N GLU A 46 4.84 -6.55 6.95
CA GLU A 46 4.52 -6.28 8.34
C GLU A 46 4.33 -7.55 9.18
N GLY A 47 4.40 -8.74 8.57
CA GLY A 47 4.21 -10.02 9.27
C GLY A 47 2.74 -10.36 9.47
N VAL A 48 1.88 -10.02 8.50
CA VAL A 48 0.46 -10.38 8.48
C VAL A 48 0.19 -11.24 7.26
N MET A 49 -0.30 -12.45 7.46
CA MET A 49 -0.80 -13.29 6.38
C MET A 49 -2.23 -12.88 6.05
N ILE A 50 -2.54 -12.75 4.77
CA ILE A 50 -3.89 -12.46 4.28
C ILE A 50 -4.29 -13.50 3.26
N VAL A 51 -5.60 -13.80 3.21
CA VAL A 51 -6.20 -14.57 2.14
C VAL A 51 -6.93 -13.60 1.22
N VAL A 52 -6.54 -13.58 -0.04
CA VAL A 52 -7.16 -12.75 -1.08
C VAL A 52 -8.04 -13.63 -1.97
N GLU A 53 -9.29 -13.23 -2.13
CA GLU A 53 -10.17 -13.75 -3.17
C GLU A 53 -10.07 -12.86 -4.41
N VAL A 54 -9.90 -13.51 -5.57
CA VAL A 54 -9.86 -12.90 -6.90
C VAL A 54 -11.10 -13.37 -7.65
N SER A 55 -11.91 -12.43 -8.13
CA SER A 55 -13.11 -12.72 -8.90
C SER A 55 -13.35 -11.64 -9.96
N GLU A 56 -14.45 -11.78 -10.73
CA GLU A 56 -14.87 -10.77 -11.70
C GLU A 56 -15.18 -9.40 -11.05
N GLU A 57 -15.53 -9.37 -9.76
CA GLU A 57 -15.78 -8.14 -8.99
C GLU A 57 -14.47 -7.43 -8.57
N GLY A 58 -13.34 -8.11 -8.69
CA GLY A 58 -12.02 -7.61 -8.31
C GLY A 58 -11.38 -8.44 -7.20
N TYR A 59 -10.71 -7.76 -6.27
CA TYR A 59 -9.88 -8.36 -5.23
C TYR A 59 -10.43 -8.01 -3.86
N LYS A 60 -10.56 -8.97 -2.95
CA LYS A 60 -10.96 -8.69 -1.57
C LYS A 60 -10.20 -9.57 -0.59
N VAL A 61 -10.00 -9.06 0.62
CA VAL A 61 -9.41 -9.84 1.71
C VAL A 61 -10.51 -10.65 2.38
N GLY A 62 -10.43 -11.98 2.31
CA GLY A 62 -11.37 -12.87 2.98
C GLY A 62 -11.00 -13.14 4.44
N SER A 63 -9.71 -13.16 4.77
CA SER A 63 -9.26 -13.30 6.15
C SER A 63 -7.84 -12.76 6.34
N CYS A 64 -7.46 -12.52 7.59
CA CYS A 64 -6.10 -12.14 7.95
C CYS A 64 -5.67 -12.74 9.29
N SER A 65 -4.37 -12.98 9.44
CA SER A 65 -3.77 -13.49 10.67
C SER A 65 -2.40 -12.85 10.89
N PRO A 66 -2.16 -12.16 12.02
CA PRO A 66 -0.83 -11.68 12.36
C PRO A 66 0.07 -12.88 12.71
N LEU A 67 1.23 -12.98 12.07
CA LEU A 67 2.21 -14.05 12.28
C LEU A 67 3.12 -13.80 13.49
N SER A 68 3.05 -12.60 14.07
CA SER A 68 3.83 -12.22 15.25
C SER A 68 3.04 -11.25 16.14
N SER A 69 3.39 -11.19 17.42
CA SER A 69 2.82 -10.23 18.38
C SER A 69 3.52 -8.86 18.36
N THR A 70 4.20 -8.53 17.26
CA THR A 70 4.87 -7.23 17.11
C THR A 70 3.83 -6.11 16.97
N GLY A 71 4.16 -4.91 17.46
CA GLY A 71 3.26 -3.75 17.36
C GLY A 71 2.86 -3.44 15.92
N THR A 72 3.80 -3.56 14.98
CA THR A 72 3.56 -3.36 13.54
C THR A 72 2.59 -4.40 12.98
N ALA A 73 2.80 -5.69 13.25
CA ALA A 73 1.90 -6.75 12.76
C ALA A 73 0.47 -6.57 13.29
N LEU A 74 0.32 -6.25 14.57
CA LEU A 74 -0.98 -6.03 15.19
C LEU A 74 -1.69 -4.78 14.64
N ALA A 75 -0.97 -3.67 14.47
CA ALA A 75 -1.52 -2.45 13.88
C ALA A 75 -1.96 -2.69 12.43
N THR A 76 -1.15 -3.37 11.63
CA THR A 76 -1.50 -3.72 10.25
C THR A 76 -2.67 -4.69 10.19
N ALA A 77 -2.74 -5.69 11.07
CA ALA A 77 -3.90 -6.57 11.16
C ALA A 77 -5.20 -5.80 11.44
N GLN A 78 -5.17 -4.74 12.25
CA GLN A 78 -6.33 -3.86 12.46
C GLN A 78 -6.70 -3.07 11.20
N ILE A 79 -5.72 -2.64 10.39
CA ILE A 79 -5.99 -2.00 9.10
C ILE A 79 -6.66 -2.99 8.15
N VAL A 80 -6.12 -4.21 8.04
CA VAL A 80 -6.68 -5.27 7.20
C VAL A 80 -8.10 -5.63 7.64
N GLN A 81 -8.34 -5.76 8.95
CA GLN A 81 -9.66 -6.05 9.53
C GLN A 81 -10.73 -5.04 9.10
N LYS A 82 -10.38 -3.75 8.99
CA LYS A 82 -11.32 -2.71 8.53
C LYS A 82 -11.66 -2.79 7.04
N ASN A 83 -10.88 -3.55 6.27
CA ASN A 83 -11.02 -3.72 4.83
C ASN A 83 -11.39 -5.17 4.44
N LEU A 84 -11.81 -5.99 5.41
CA LEU A 84 -12.29 -7.34 5.12
C LEU A 84 -13.53 -7.29 4.25
N GLU A 85 -13.58 -8.19 3.27
CA GLU A 85 -14.68 -8.36 2.32
C GLU A 85 -15.01 -7.11 1.48
N VAL A 86 -14.18 -6.06 1.55
CA VAL A 86 -14.29 -4.88 0.71
C VAL A 86 -13.64 -5.17 -0.65
N PRO A 87 -14.38 -5.05 -1.77
CA PRO A 87 -13.82 -5.28 -3.10
C PRO A 87 -12.98 -4.08 -3.55
N PHE A 88 -11.82 -4.37 -4.12
CA PHE A 88 -10.91 -3.43 -4.74
C PHE A 88 -10.77 -3.76 -6.23
N GLU A 89 -10.67 -2.71 -7.05
CA GLU A 89 -10.55 -2.89 -8.50
C GLU A 89 -9.24 -3.60 -8.89
N THR A 90 -8.13 -3.27 -8.24
CA THR A 90 -6.80 -3.83 -8.56
C THR A 90 -6.12 -4.34 -7.31
N MET A 91 -5.22 -5.31 -7.48
CA MET A 91 -4.38 -5.80 -6.39
C MET A 91 -3.50 -4.69 -5.81
N ASP A 92 -3.01 -3.75 -6.63
CA ASP A 92 -2.29 -2.56 -6.15
C ASP A 92 -3.15 -1.72 -5.20
N ASN A 93 -4.42 -1.47 -5.53
CA ASN A 93 -5.33 -0.69 -4.68
C ASN A 93 -5.60 -1.40 -3.34
N LEU A 94 -5.77 -2.72 -3.38
CA LEU A 94 -5.91 -3.54 -2.17
C LEU A 94 -4.66 -3.42 -1.29
N LEU A 95 -3.48 -3.68 -1.85
CA LEU A 95 -2.21 -3.67 -1.10
C LEU A 95 -1.87 -2.27 -0.58
N MET A 96 -2.17 -1.21 -1.33
CA MET A 96 -2.05 0.19 -0.89
C MET A 96 -2.92 0.52 0.33
N ALA A 97 -4.12 -0.08 0.41
CA ALA A 97 -5.05 0.14 1.50
C ALA A 97 -4.64 -0.64 2.76
N VAL A 98 -4.11 -1.86 2.60
CA VAL A 98 -3.91 -2.79 3.73
C VAL A 98 -2.46 -2.94 4.20
N SER A 99 -1.46 -2.53 3.39
CA SER A 99 -0.04 -2.64 3.74
C SER A 99 0.69 -1.29 3.63
N PRO A 100 0.96 -0.64 4.78
CA PRO A 100 1.82 0.53 4.84
C PRO A 100 3.20 0.34 4.17
N MET A 101 3.84 -0.82 4.37
CA MET A 101 5.14 -1.15 3.76
C MET A 101 5.05 -1.29 2.25
N PHE A 102 3.99 -1.91 1.73
CA PHE A 102 3.75 -1.98 0.30
C PHE A 102 3.67 -0.58 -0.30
N ARG A 103 2.91 0.32 0.32
CA ARG A 103 2.77 1.71 -0.13
C ARG A 103 4.11 2.45 -0.15
N GLU A 104 4.94 2.29 0.88
CA GLU A 104 6.28 2.88 0.92
C GLU A 104 7.17 2.34 -0.20
N ARG A 105 7.17 1.01 -0.42
CA ARG A 105 7.94 0.37 -1.49
C ARG A 105 7.49 0.80 -2.88
N PHE A 106 6.18 0.90 -3.08
CA PHE A 106 5.61 1.38 -4.33
C PHE A 106 6.02 2.84 -4.61
N GLN A 107 5.92 3.71 -3.61
CA GLN A 107 6.35 5.10 -3.73
C GLN A 107 7.84 5.20 -4.05
N GLN A 108 8.69 4.44 -3.36
CA GLN A 108 10.13 4.41 -3.64
C GLN A 108 10.40 3.95 -5.08
N ALA A 109 9.75 2.88 -5.54
CA ALA A 109 9.91 2.38 -6.90
C ALA A 109 9.49 3.42 -7.96
N LEU A 110 8.46 4.23 -7.68
CA LEU A 110 8.08 5.35 -8.55
C LEU A 110 9.14 6.45 -8.55
N TYR A 111 9.67 6.82 -7.38
CA TYR A 111 10.73 7.83 -7.28
C TYR A 111 11.99 7.40 -8.05
N ASP A 112 12.43 6.15 -7.87
CA ASP A 112 13.62 5.61 -8.55
C ASP A 112 13.45 5.61 -10.08
N LYS A 113 12.24 5.29 -10.56
CA LYS A 113 11.89 5.37 -11.99
C LYS A 113 11.95 6.80 -12.51
N LEU A 114 11.39 7.76 -11.78
CA LEU A 114 11.40 9.17 -12.17
C LEU A 114 12.82 9.75 -12.19
N GLU A 115 13.63 9.44 -11.19
CA GLU A 115 15.04 9.86 -11.16
C GLU A 115 15.82 9.28 -12.34
N SER A 116 15.58 7.99 -12.65
CA SER A 116 16.20 7.34 -13.80
C SER A 116 15.87 8.07 -15.11
N VAL A 117 14.62 8.48 -15.32
CA VAL A 117 14.23 9.25 -16.51
C VAL A 117 14.95 10.61 -16.57
N HIS A 118 15.00 11.35 -15.47
CA HIS A 118 15.69 12.65 -15.42
C HIS A 118 17.19 12.53 -15.73
N ARG A 119 17.86 11.48 -15.22
CA ARG A 119 19.28 11.24 -15.51
C ARG A 119 19.53 10.90 -16.98
N HIS A 120 18.68 10.10 -17.61
CA HIS A 120 18.80 9.78 -19.04
C HIS A 120 18.55 10.99 -19.94
N GLN A 121 17.69 11.92 -19.53
CA GLN A 121 17.41 13.13 -20.31
C GLN A 121 18.57 14.15 -20.25
N GLN A 122 19.36 14.18 -19.17
CA GLN A 122 20.54 15.06 -19.06
C GLN A 122 21.78 14.53 -19.82
N GLN A 123 21.85 13.23 -20.11
CA GLN A 123 22.97 12.63 -20.87
C GLN A 123 22.80 12.64 -22.39
N GLN A 124 21.66 13.11 -22.91
CA GLN A 124 21.49 13.37 -24.35
C GLN A 124 21.81 14.84 -24.69
N SER A 125 23.05 15.26 -24.45
CA SER A 125 23.62 16.41 -25.14
C SER A 125 24.47 15.89 -26.30
N PRO A 126 24.14 16.18 -27.58
CA PRO A 126 24.95 15.72 -28.70
C PRO A 126 26.28 16.47 -28.69
N THR A 127 27.33 15.79 -28.26
CA THR A 127 28.70 16.25 -28.49
C THR A 127 29.00 15.96 -29.97
N VAL A 128 28.73 16.95 -30.82
CA VAL A 128 29.24 16.94 -32.20
C VAL A 128 30.77 16.99 -32.16
N PRO A 129 31.49 16.08 -32.82
CA PRO A 129 32.94 16.20 -32.94
C PRO A 129 33.27 17.35 -33.88
N ILE A 130 33.77 18.45 -33.30
CA ILE A 130 34.40 19.54 -34.04
C ILE A 130 35.66 18.97 -34.70
N THR A 131 35.59 18.71 -36.00
CA THR A 131 36.78 18.43 -36.83
C THR A 131 37.08 19.69 -37.62
N SER A 132 38.16 20.36 -37.26
CA SER A 132 38.69 21.53 -37.94
C SER A 132 39.27 21.14 -39.29
N ALA A 133 38.70 21.67 -40.39
CA ALA A 133 39.40 21.84 -41.66
C ALA A 133 38.77 23.00 -42.45
N THR A 134 39.65 23.79 -43.07
CA THR A 134 39.49 25.13 -43.64
C THR A 134 38.85 25.20 -45.02
N SER A 135 38.12 26.30 -45.26
CA SER A 135 37.94 27.09 -46.51
C SER A 135 37.29 26.46 -47.76
N THR A 136 36.23 27.10 -48.30
CA THR A 136 36.24 27.91 -49.55
C THR A 136 34.84 28.03 -50.21
N THR A 137 34.46 29.28 -50.52
CA THR A 137 33.46 29.81 -51.50
C THR A 137 31.94 29.61 -51.35
N SER A 138 31.30 30.79 -51.25
CA SER A 138 29.90 31.16 -51.53
C SER A 138 29.47 30.84 -52.99
N PRO A 139 28.15 30.77 -53.31
CA PRO A 139 27.50 32.00 -53.77
C PRO A 139 26.07 32.23 -53.24
N SER A 140 25.71 33.51 -53.23
CA SER A 140 24.42 34.12 -52.88
C SER A 140 23.30 33.85 -53.91
N ILE A 141 22.03 33.97 -53.47
CA ILE A 141 20.85 34.50 -54.21
C ILE A 141 19.66 34.69 -53.21
N PRO A 142 18.69 35.63 -53.44
CA PRO A 142 18.25 36.60 -52.42
C PRO A 142 16.80 36.50 -51.88
N SER A 143 16.61 37.24 -50.78
CA SER A 143 15.46 37.90 -50.12
C SER A 143 14.01 37.75 -50.64
N LEU A 144 13.04 37.59 -49.71
CA LEU A 144 12.06 38.63 -49.28
C LEU A 144 10.92 38.01 -48.42
N ALA A 145 10.62 38.62 -47.26
CA ALA A 145 9.27 39.00 -46.79
C ALA A 145 9.18 39.09 -45.24
N SER A 146 9.38 40.30 -44.74
CA SER A 146 8.55 41.07 -43.80
C SER A 146 7.52 40.35 -42.89
N GLY A 147 7.59 40.61 -41.58
CA GLY A 147 6.43 40.55 -40.67
C GLY A 147 6.80 40.56 -39.17
N PRO A 148 6.07 41.25 -38.28
CA PRO A 148 6.68 42.01 -37.18
C PRO A 148 6.63 41.38 -35.78
N SER A 149 7.46 41.97 -34.91
CA SER A 149 7.52 42.00 -33.45
C SER A 149 6.30 41.50 -32.65
N ILE A 150 6.55 40.57 -31.71
CA ILE A 150 5.85 40.54 -30.42
C ILE A 150 6.88 40.43 -29.29
N GLN A 151 6.87 41.50 -28.49
CA GLN A 151 7.46 41.68 -27.19
C GLN A 151 6.44 41.20 -26.15
N GLN A 152 6.83 40.29 -25.24
CA GLN A 152 6.24 40.06 -23.90
C GLN A 152 7.07 38.96 -23.22
N HIS A 153 7.97 39.29 -22.28
CA HIS A 153 7.74 39.48 -20.84
C HIS A 153 7.63 38.19 -20.01
N GLN A 154 8.52 38.15 -19.02
CA GLN A 154 8.43 37.51 -17.70
C GLN A 154 8.97 36.08 -17.51
N THR A 155 10.22 36.08 -17.03
CA THR A 155 10.77 35.16 -16.03
C THR A 155 9.75 34.75 -14.97
N SER A 156 9.48 33.45 -14.86
CA SER A 156 8.84 32.86 -13.69
C SER A 156 9.92 32.30 -12.77
N HIS A 157 10.16 32.99 -11.67
CA HIS A 157 10.97 32.55 -10.54
C HIS A 157 10.08 31.63 -9.70
N ILE A 158 10.40 30.33 -9.62
CA ILE A 158 9.78 29.43 -8.65
C ILE A 158 10.42 29.73 -7.29
N LEU A 159 9.75 30.58 -6.51
CA LEU A 159 10.08 30.81 -5.11
C LEU A 159 9.49 29.66 -4.29
N LEU A 160 10.37 28.84 -3.72
CA LEU A 160 10.04 27.81 -2.73
C LEU A 160 9.52 28.50 -1.46
N GLN A 161 8.20 28.59 -1.31
CA GLN A 161 7.56 29.12 -0.11
C GLN A 161 7.53 28.02 0.97
N GLN A 162 8.33 28.18 2.01
CA GLN A 162 8.26 27.38 3.24
C GLN A 162 6.91 27.59 3.96
N PRO A 163 6.28 26.56 4.54
CA PRO A 163 5.17 26.74 5.45
C PRO A 163 5.67 27.15 6.85
N SER A 164 5.23 28.32 7.29
CA SER A 164 5.43 28.86 8.63
C SER A 164 4.72 28.00 9.68
N LEU A 165 5.47 27.63 10.73
CA LEU A 165 4.97 27.06 11.98
C LEU A 165 4.04 28.07 12.67
N LEU A 166 2.72 27.88 12.56
CA LEU A 166 1.77 28.53 13.45
C LEU A 166 1.41 27.59 14.60
N GLN A 167 2.15 27.85 15.68
CA GLN A 167 1.94 27.43 17.05
C GLN A 167 0.53 27.86 17.49
N GLN A 168 -0.41 26.92 17.53
CA GLN A 168 -1.76 27.17 18.04
C GLN A 168 -1.86 26.71 19.49
N ASN A 169 -1.86 27.71 20.37
CA ASN A 169 -2.17 27.65 21.79
C ASN A 169 -3.34 26.71 22.08
N THR A 170 -3.07 25.59 22.76
CA THR A 170 -4.08 24.87 23.54
C THR A 170 -4.00 25.38 24.97
N HIS A 171 -4.83 26.36 25.27
CA HIS A 171 -5.20 26.70 26.64
C HIS A 171 -6.04 25.54 27.20
N LEU A 172 -5.40 24.66 27.97
CA LEU A 172 -6.07 23.78 28.92
C LEU A 172 -5.79 24.31 30.33
N GLN A 173 -6.67 25.20 30.80
CA GLN A 173 -6.96 25.23 32.23
C GLN A 173 -7.66 23.90 32.54
N HIS A 174 -7.14 23.15 33.51
CA HIS A 174 -7.88 22.52 34.61
C HIS A 174 -6.85 21.84 35.51
N GLN A 175 -6.60 22.45 36.67
CA GLN A 175 -5.89 21.88 37.82
C GLN A 175 -6.82 21.98 39.04
N PRO A 176 -6.51 21.32 40.17
CA PRO A 176 -7.25 20.16 40.65
C PRO A 176 -8.03 20.47 41.94
N GLN A 177 -9.09 19.72 42.24
CA GLN A 177 -9.68 19.79 43.58
C GLN A 177 -9.77 18.40 44.21
N GLN A 178 -8.88 18.25 45.20
CA GLN A 178 -8.93 17.43 46.41
C GLN A 178 -10.37 17.46 47.02
N GLN A 179 -10.91 16.48 47.75
CA GLN A 179 -10.34 15.57 48.76
C GLN A 179 -11.47 14.59 49.24
N PRO A 180 -11.34 13.80 50.34
CA PRO A 180 -11.74 12.39 50.42
C PRO A 180 -13.08 12.18 51.16
N SER A 181 -13.51 10.93 51.40
CA SER A 181 -13.70 10.36 52.75
C SER A 181 -14.55 9.08 52.82
N HIS A 182 -14.12 8.21 53.75
CA HIS A 182 -14.86 7.22 54.55
C HIS A 182 -15.30 5.87 53.96
N MET A 183 -14.52 4.85 54.36
CA MET A 183 -14.95 3.62 55.04
C MET A 183 -16.47 3.41 55.18
N THR A 184 -16.96 2.25 54.74
CA THR A 184 -17.68 1.31 55.62
C THR A 184 -17.51 -0.11 55.09
N GLN A 185 -17.05 -0.94 56.02
CA GLN A 185 -16.87 -2.37 56.04
C GLN A 185 -18.24 -3.03 56.24
N GLN A 186 -18.59 -4.13 55.53
CA GLN A 186 -19.09 -5.38 56.15
C GLN A 186 -19.70 -6.42 55.18
N LEU A 187 -19.05 -7.59 55.21
CA LEU A 187 -19.59 -8.93 55.53
C LEU A 187 -20.30 -9.78 54.45
N MET A 188 -19.51 -10.75 53.95
CA MET A 188 -19.73 -12.21 53.81
C MET A 188 -20.94 -12.78 53.04
N HIS A 189 -20.68 -14.01 52.57
CA HIS A 189 -21.50 -15.00 51.84
C HIS A 189 -21.23 -14.97 50.33
N ASP A 190 -20.91 -16.07 49.65
CA ASP A 190 -20.72 -17.46 50.01
C ASP A 190 -20.09 -18.15 48.77
N GLN A 191 -19.17 -19.12 48.99
CA GLN A 191 -19.08 -20.42 48.29
C GLN A 191 -19.58 -20.47 46.83
N SER A 192 -18.78 -20.87 45.83
CA SER A 192 -18.35 -22.27 45.67
C SER A 192 -17.48 -22.44 44.41
N THR A 193 -16.45 -23.28 44.52
CA THR A 193 -15.98 -24.34 43.59
C THR A 193 -15.82 -24.01 42.08
N LEU A 194 -14.60 -24.10 41.53
CA LEU A 194 -14.08 -25.27 40.76
C LEU A 194 -15.07 -25.69 39.66
N ASP A 195 -14.74 -25.67 38.37
CA ASP A 195 -13.77 -26.61 37.80
C ASP A 195 -13.48 -26.24 36.34
N ILE A 196 -12.23 -26.49 35.96
CA ILE A 196 -11.76 -26.58 34.57
C ILE A 196 -12.41 -27.83 33.98
N THR A 197 -13.32 -27.70 33.01
CA THR A 197 -13.88 -28.87 32.35
C THR A 197 -13.62 -28.83 30.86
N THR A 198 -12.54 -29.51 30.50
CA THR A 198 -12.23 -30.07 29.20
C THR A 198 -13.27 -31.15 28.87
N GLN A 199 -14.49 -30.77 28.44
CA GLN A 199 -15.55 -31.74 28.13
C GLN A 199 -16.60 -31.17 27.17
N GLU A 200 -16.14 -30.65 26.02
CA GLU A 200 -16.99 -30.39 24.84
C GLU A 200 -16.32 -30.90 23.56
N VAL A 201 -15.66 -32.08 23.62
CA VAL A 201 -15.02 -32.70 22.43
C VAL A 201 -15.39 -34.19 22.29
N LEU A 202 -16.32 -34.73 23.10
CA LEU A 202 -16.61 -36.18 23.10
C LEU A 202 -18.09 -36.57 23.09
N ASP A 203 -19.00 -35.70 22.61
CA ASP A 203 -20.42 -36.07 22.42
C ASP A 203 -20.91 -36.07 20.95
N ASP A 204 -20.09 -35.67 19.98
CA ASP A 204 -20.49 -35.63 18.56
C ASP A 204 -20.01 -36.84 17.72
N LEU A 205 -19.64 -37.95 18.37
CA LEU A 205 -19.23 -39.20 17.70
C LEU A 205 -20.25 -40.35 17.82
N HIS A 206 -21.46 -40.08 18.30
CA HIS A 206 -22.48 -41.11 18.56
C HIS A 206 -23.76 -40.99 17.72
N ASN A 207 -23.80 -40.16 16.68
CA ASN A 207 -25.01 -39.97 15.87
C ASN A 207 -24.90 -40.45 14.41
N TRP A 208 -23.96 -41.35 14.10
CA TRP A 208 -23.81 -41.91 12.75
C TRP A 208 -23.72 -43.44 12.69
N ILE A 209 -24.44 -44.15 13.57
CA ILE A 209 -24.85 -45.54 13.34
C ILE A 209 -26.28 -45.72 13.86
N HIS A 210 -27.27 -45.43 13.03
CA HIS A 210 -28.51 -46.20 12.91
C HIS A 210 -29.23 -45.88 11.60
#